data_AF-A0A0D1YUV5-F1
#
_entry.id   AF-A0A0D1YUV5-F1
#
_cell.length_a   1.000
_cell.length_b   1.000
_cell.length_c   1.000
_cell.angle_alpha   90.00
_cell.angle_beta   90.00
_cell.angle_gamma   90.00
#
_symmetry.space_group_name_H-M   'P 1'
#
loop_
_entity.id
_entity.type
_entity.pdbx_description
1 polymer ?
#
loop_
_entity_poly.entity_id
_entity_poly.type
_entity_poly.pdbx_seq_one_letter_code
_entity_poly.pdbx_strand_id
1 'polypeptide(L)'
;MSSAARRLPRTQMPLHDLRYGDEVGYGDDQRYSKPLVEYCTNEWRSSPSYESSPDRGSGDNSDDFMDRLEDFVDATVAVITAPKFKRLLLVIVIVTIATTVLWVKVLSPLVKAERATWASVNKNVVIDSQGIFGSNERPDFPGMIQVQDLDPKLLPQSKSRTTAGTVNKKRLIFIGDIHGCREELEELLKKLHFDPATDHLIATGDIVNKGPDSRGVIDLLREYKASCVRGNHDDRLLLVVNDLHSTSLSSKKNPKLETSKGSQAISEASDEVRTLAMSLNADQIEWLKSCPLILRVGELKAFSGETVVVHGGLVPGVPLEKQDPSSVMNIRILDLETHVPSKLHDQEGSVPWSQLWNKYQDALAVRQRLARVKSLGRAKFDENQMTVIYGHDAKKGLQIHKYSKGLDSGCVRGDRLTALVASGDGKQEIVQVDCKDRRKRPPVQVDVDDILRNGRPGPPVNDATD
;
A
#
# COMPACT_ATOMS: atom_id res chain seq x y z
N MET A 1 -37.45 -24.99 -54.74
CA MET A 1 -38.35 -25.00 -53.56
C MET A 1 -37.94 -23.81 -52.70
N SER A 2 -38.67 -22.68 -52.70
CA SER A 2 -39.93 -22.42 -51.94
C SER A 2 -39.67 -22.14 -50.44
N SER A 3 -40.23 -21.13 -49.75
CA SER A 3 -40.95 -19.90 -50.17
C SER A 3 -41.06 -18.87 -49.01
N ALA A 4 -40.93 -17.61 -49.38
CA ALA A 4 -41.27 -16.32 -48.77
C ALA A 4 -42.36 -16.15 -47.65
N ALA A 5 -42.08 -15.20 -46.74
CA ALA A 5 -42.85 -13.96 -46.43
C ALA A 5 -44.00 -13.82 -45.36
N ARG A 6 -43.85 -12.72 -44.57
CA ARG A 6 -44.82 -11.62 -44.20
C ARG A 6 -45.67 -11.60 -42.88
N ARG A 7 -45.54 -10.43 -42.21
CA ARG A 7 -46.56 -9.50 -41.62
C ARG A 7 -47.03 -9.55 -40.12
N LEU A 8 -47.21 -8.32 -39.61
CA LEU A 8 -47.86 -7.79 -38.37
C LEU A 8 -49.43 -7.80 -38.50
N PRO A 9 -50.33 -7.39 -37.53
CA PRO A 9 -50.21 -6.28 -36.55
C PRO A 9 -51.07 -6.28 -35.23
N ARG A 10 -51.21 -5.08 -34.63
CA ARG A 10 -52.06 -4.61 -33.49
C ARG A 10 -53.49 -5.17 -33.36
N THR A 11 -54.01 -5.22 -32.12
CA THR A 11 -55.43 -5.05 -31.72
C THR A 11 -55.55 -4.20 -30.44
N GLN A 12 -56.76 -3.76 -30.03
CA GLN A 12 -56.95 -2.57 -29.17
C GLN A 12 -58.40 -2.44 -28.60
N MET A 13 -58.55 -2.04 -27.30
CA MET A 13 -59.82 -1.64 -26.61
C MET A 13 -60.91 -2.75 -26.42
N PRO A 14 -62.09 -2.55 -25.73
CA PRO A 14 -62.81 -1.31 -25.33
C PRO A 14 -63.50 -1.28 -23.91
N LEU A 15 -64.42 -0.30 -23.77
CA LEU A 15 -65.21 0.27 -22.66
C LEU A 15 -66.20 -0.60 -21.83
N HIS A 16 -66.68 0.00 -20.71
CA HIS A 16 -68.05 -0.05 -20.16
C HIS A 16 -68.34 1.26 -19.36
N ASP A 17 -69.57 1.56 -18.90
CA ASP A 17 -70.70 2.21 -19.62
C ASP A 17 -71.63 2.94 -18.59
N LEU A 18 -72.61 3.75 -19.05
CA LEU A 18 -73.93 4.11 -18.46
C LEU A 18 -74.23 5.55 -17.93
N ARG A 19 -75.09 6.26 -18.72
CA ARG A 19 -76.25 7.15 -18.37
C ARG A 19 -75.97 8.52 -17.70
N TYR A 20 -76.45 9.71 -18.11
CA TYR A 20 -77.52 10.27 -19.00
C TYR A 20 -78.83 10.72 -18.30
N GLY A 21 -79.22 11.99 -18.55
CA GLY A 21 -80.44 12.71 -18.16
C GLY A 21 -80.26 13.77 -17.04
N ASP A 22 -80.84 14.98 -17.02
CA ASP A 22 -81.52 15.87 -18.00
C ASP A 22 -81.88 17.22 -17.29
N GLU A 23 -82.34 18.23 -18.06
CA GLU A 23 -82.76 19.64 -17.74
C GLU A 23 -83.39 19.98 -16.36
N VAL A 24 -83.42 21.23 -15.83
CA VAL A 24 -83.12 22.64 -16.28
C VAL A 24 -82.60 23.47 -15.06
N GLY A 25 -82.32 24.79 -15.02
CA GLY A 25 -82.36 25.95 -15.97
C GLY A 25 -82.20 27.31 -15.23
N TYR A 26 -82.03 28.43 -15.98
CA TYR A 26 -82.12 29.88 -15.63
C TYR A 26 -81.66 30.38 -14.23
N GLY A 27 -80.82 31.41 -14.04
CA GLY A 27 -80.18 32.48 -14.85
C GLY A 27 -79.06 33.09 -13.97
N ASP A 28 -78.42 34.23 -14.22
CA ASP A 28 -78.64 35.35 -15.13
C ASP A 28 -77.26 35.93 -15.56
N ASP A 29 -77.25 37.12 -16.17
CA ASP A 29 -76.30 37.59 -17.17
C ASP A 29 -74.87 38.06 -16.75
N GLN A 30 -74.06 38.28 -17.79
CA GLN A 30 -72.90 39.20 -17.89
C GLN A 30 -71.50 38.83 -17.36
N ARG A 31 -70.64 38.57 -18.36
CA ARG A 31 -69.17 38.75 -18.33
C ARG A 31 -68.83 40.25 -18.24
N TYR A 32 -67.69 40.63 -17.65
CA TYR A 32 -66.63 41.44 -18.30
C TYR A 32 -65.37 41.65 -17.42
N SER A 33 -64.20 41.66 -18.08
CA SER A 33 -62.91 42.33 -17.77
C SER A 33 -62.39 42.54 -16.32
N LYS A 34 -61.11 42.18 -16.12
CA LYS A 34 -60.23 42.68 -15.04
C LYS A 34 -60.02 44.21 -15.13
N PRO A 35 -59.54 44.87 -14.06
CA PRO A 35 -58.08 45.10 -13.95
C PRO A 35 -57.49 44.99 -12.52
N LEU A 36 -56.19 45.27 -12.40
CA LEU A 36 -55.42 45.33 -11.14
C LEU A 36 -55.74 46.58 -10.30
N VAL A 37 -55.24 46.56 -9.05
CA VAL A 37 -55.23 47.62 -8.01
C VAL A 37 -56.45 47.59 -7.09
N GLU A 38 -56.33 46.87 -5.96
CA GLU A 38 -56.87 47.24 -4.64
C GLU A 38 -56.47 46.19 -3.57
N TYR A 39 -55.25 46.29 -3.02
CA TYR A 39 -54.88 45.70 -1.73
C TYR A 39 -53.75 46.54 -1.09
N CYS A 40 -53.97 47.85 -1.02
CA CYS A 40 -53.20 48.78 -0.19
C CYS A 40 -54.20 49.70 0.54
N THR A 41 -54.73 49.20 1.65
CA THR A 41 -55.51 50.03 2.59
C THR A 41 -54.57 51.02 3.27
N ASN A 42 -54.48 52.22 2.71
CA ASN A 42 -53.85 53.38 3.34
C ASN A 42 -54.73 53.88 4.48
N GLU A 43 -54.74 53.17 5.61
CA GLU A 43 -55.07 53.80 6.89
C GLU A 43 -53.87 54.66 7.34
N TRP A 44 -54.13 55.67 8.16
CA TRP A 44 -53.19 56.75 8.54
C TRP A 44 -52.96 57.87 7.51
N ARG A 45 -54.02 58.63 7.18
CA ARG A 45 -53.97 60.13 7.20
C ARG A 45 -55.33 60.81 7.00
N SER A 46 -55.92 61.32 8.09
CA SER A 46 -56.82 62.50 8.11
C SER A 46 -57.11 62.96 9.55
N SER A 47 -56.20 63.68 10.22
CA SER A 47 -56.33 65.15 10.47
C SER A 47 -56.95 65.47 11.87
N PRO A 48 -57.08 66.74 12.34
CA PRO A 48 -55.95 67.50 12.90
C PRO A 48 -56.25 68.32 14.19
N SER A 49 -55.23 68.60 15.02
CA SER A 49 -55.21 69.68 16.04
C SER A 49 -53.76 69.86 16.51
N TYR A 50 -52.97 70.82 16.00
CA TYR A 50 -52.97 72.26 16.32
C TYR A 50 -52.75 72.56 17.82
N GLU A 51 -51.48 72.68 18.20
CA GLU A 51 -51.01 73.68 19.17
C GLU A 51 -49.59 74.11 18.78
N SER A 52 -49.17 75.32 19.17
CA SER A 52 -48.31 76.15 18.31
C SER A 52 -47.16 76.88 19.01
N SER A 53 -45.97 76.73 18.41
CA SER A 53 -44.87 77.72 18.41
C SER A 53 -44.08 77.92 19.73
N PRO A 54 -42.95 78.64 19.71
CA PRO A 54 -41.76 78.29 18.91
C PRO A 54 -40.45 78.42 19.73
N ASP A 55 -39.33 77.88 19.25
CA ASP A 55 -38.07 78.62 19.40
C ASP A 55 -37.02 78.31 18.33
N ARG A 56 -36.13 79.28 18.07
CA ARG A 56 -34.99 79.17 17.15
C ARG A 56 -33.69 79.14 17.96
N GLY A 57 -33.20 77.94 18.28
CA GLY A 57 -31.85 77.73 18.78
C GLY A 57 -30.85 77.53 17.64
N SER A 58 -29.71 78.23 17.67
CA SER A 58 -28.59 78.04 16.74
C SER A 58 -27.47 77.21 17.39
N GLY A 59 -27.10 76.10 16.75
CA GLY A 59 -26.14 75.09 17.22
C GLY A 59 -26.74 73.69 17.00
N ASP A 60 -25.99 72.62 16.76
CA ASP A 60 -24.54 72.49 16.52
C ASP A 60 -24.30 71.52 15.33
N ASN A 61 -23.21 71.70 14.57
CA ASN A 61 -22.81 70.73 13.53
C ASN A 61 -22.34 69.39 14.11
N SER A 62 -22.13 69.32 15.44
CA SER A 62 -21.87 68.06 16.14
C SER A 62 -23.14 67.20 16.28
N ASP A 63 -24.33 67.79 16.38
CA ASP A 63 -25.58 67.06 16.61
C ASP A 63 -26.02 66.23 15.38
N ASP A 64 -26.02 66.80 14.16
CA ASP A 64 -26.30 66.04 12.91
C ASP A 64 -25.25 64.93 12.63
N PHE A 65 -24.06 65.02 13.21
CA PHE A 65 -23.08 63.92 13.16
C PHE A 65 -23.42 62.83 14.19
N MET A 66 -23.80 63.20 15.42
CA MET A 66 -24.17 62.26 16.46
C MET A 66 -25.48 61.53 16.14
N ASP A 67 -26.50 62.23 15.62
CA ASP A 67 -27.77 61.63 15.16
C ASP A 67 -27.52 60.61 14.03
N ARG A 68 -26.68 60.94 13.04
CA ARG A 68 -26.31 59.99 11.97
C ARG A 68 -25.47 58.83 12.47
N LEU A 69 -24.68 59.03 13.52
CA LEU A 69 -23.93 57.96 14.17
C LEU A 69 -24.89 57.05 14.95
N GLU A 70 -25.91 57.60 15.61
CA GLU A 70 -26.95 56.87 16.32
C GLU A 70 -27.83 56.08 15.34
N ASP A 71 -28.32 56.68 14.26
CA ASP A 71 -29.01 55.99 13.15
C ASP A 71 -28.16 54.86 12.54
N PHE A 72 -26.85 55.08 12.37
CA PHE A 72 -25.93 54.06 11.85
C PHE A 72 -25.70 52.92 12.86
N VAL A 73 -25.61 53.26 14.15
CA VAL A 73 -25.52 52.29 15.25
C VAL A 73 -26.80 51.46 15.33
N ASP A 74 -27.97 52.08 15.28
CA ASP A 74 -29.27 51.39 15.33
C ASP A 74 -29.53 50.54 14.10
N ALA A 75 -29.17 51.01 12.90
CA ALA A 75 -29.20 50.19 11.69
C ALA A 75 -28.25 48.97 11.81
N THR A 76 -27.07 49.16 12.40
CA THR A 76 -26.10 48.08 12.64
C THR A 76 -26.61 47.10 13.70
N VAL A 77 -27.22 47.59 14.78
CA VAL A 77 -27.87 46.78 15.83
C VAL A 77 -29.07 46.02 15.25
N ALA A 78 -29.88 46.62 14.38
CA ALA A 78 -30.98 45.94 13.70
C ALA A 78 -30.50 44.78 12.81
N VAL A 79 -29.41 44.98 12.06
CA VAL A 79 -28.78 43.92 11.25
C VAL A 79 -28.21 42.81 12.14
N ILE A 80 -27.50 43.15 13.22
CA ILE A 80 -26.89 42.17 14.13
C ILE A 80 -27.95 41.42 14.95
N THR A 81 -29.04 42.07 15.33
CA THR A 81 -30.13 41.45 16.09
C THR A 81 -31.00 40.53 15.23
N ALA A 82 -31.06 40.76 13.90
CA ALA A 82 -31.86 39.99 12.97
C ALA A 82 -31.60 38.48 13.05
N PRO A 83 -32.64 37.63 13.19
CA PRO A 83 -32.47 36.19 13.39
C PRO A 83 -31.83 35.47 12.18
N LYS A 84 -31.96 36.03 10.97
CA LYS A 84 -31.26 35.53 9.77
C LYS A 84 -29.75 35.79 9.84
N PHE A 85 -29.33 36.98 10.30
CA PHE A 85 -27.92 37.32 10.45
C PHE A 85 -27.25 36.48 11.55
N LYS A 86 -27.92 36.32 12.71
CA LYS A 86 -27.45 35.43 13.79
C LYS A 86 -27.26 33.98 13.34
N ARG A 87 -28.19 33.44 12.53
CA ARG A 87 -28.07 32.11 11.92
C ARG A 87 -26.91 32.04 10.92
N LEU A 88 -26.73 33.06 10.08
CA LEU A 88 -25.61 33.14 9.13
C LEU A 88 -24.26 33.21 9.86
N LEU A 89 -24.14 34.05 10.90
CA LEU A 89 -22.95 34.16 11.73
C LEU A 89 -22.61 32.83 12.42
N LEU A 90 -23.61 32.14 12.96
CA LEU A 90 -23.45 30.80 13.56
C LEU A 90 -22.98 29.77 12.54
N VAL A 91 -23.52 29.78 11.31
CA VAL A 91 -23.04 28.91 10.22
C VAL A 91 -21.60 29.25 9.83
N ILE A 92 -21.25 30.54 9.72
CA ILE A 92 -19.87 30.99 9.43
C ILE A 92 -18.92 30.49 10.53
N VAL A 93 -19.27 30.67 11.81
CA VAL A 93 -18.45 30.18 12.94
C VAL A 93 -18.28 28.65 12.88
N ILE A 94 -19.35 27.88 12.63
CA ILE A 94 -19.27 26.42 12.47
C ILE A 94 -18.36 26.04 11.29
N VAL A 95 -18.49 26.69 10.14
CA VAL A 95 -17.64 26.45 8.97
C VAL A 95 -16.19 26.83 9.24
N THR A 96 -15.91 27.95 9.92
CA THR A 96 -14.55 28.37 10.29
C THR A 96 -13.92 27.39 11.29
N ILE A 97 -14.68 26.90 12.27
CA ILE A 97 -14.21 25.85 13.19
C ILE A 97 -13.94 24.55 12.42
N ALA A 98 -14.86 24.11 11.57
CA ALA A 98 -14.71 22.88 10.78
C ALA A 98 -13.51 22.94 9.83
N THR A 99 -13.30 24.06 9.13
CA THR A 99 -12.15 24.28 8.25
C THR A 99 -10.84 24.38 9.04
N THR A 100 -10.84 25.00 10.22
CA THR A 100 -9.67 25.06 11.11
C THR A 100 -9.31 23.67 11.66
N VAL A 101 -10.32 22.88 12.08
CA VAL A 101 -10.12 21.49 12.53
C VAL A 101 -9.60 20.62 11.38
N LEU A 102 -10.20 20.72 10.18
CA LEU A 102 -9.72 20.03 8.98
C LEU A 102 -8.28 20.40 8.64
N TRP A 103 -7.92 21.68 8.74
CA TRP A 103 -6.56 22.14 8.52
C TRP A 103 -5.58 21.59 9.57
N VAL A 104 -5.89 21.73 10.85
CA VAL A 104 -4.98 21.35 11.94
C VAL A 104 -4.86 19.83 12.10
N LYS A 105 -5.95 19.07 11.96
CA LYS A 105 -5.99 17.61 12.19
C LYS A 105 -5.70 16.77 10.95
N VAL A 106 -5.91 17.30 9.74
CA VAL A 106 -5.78 16.52 8.49
C VAL A 106 -4.80 17.15 7.51
N LEU A 107 -5.05 18.37 7.03
CA LEU A 107 -4.26 18.93 5.91
C LEU A 107 -2.84 19.32 6.33
N SER A 108 -2.65 19.99 7.47
CA SER A 108 -1.35 20.39 8.00
C SER A 108 -0.41 19.20 8.27
N PRO A 109 -0.81 18.13 9.00
CA PRO A 109 0.07 16.97 9.18
C PRO A 109 0.38 16.25 7.86
N LEU A 110 -0.58 16.09 6.95
CA LEU A 110 -0.33 15.50 5.62
C LEU A 110 0.68 16.32 4.80
N VAL A 111 0.53 17.65 4.76
CA VAL A 111 1.46 18.55 4.05
C VAL A 111 2.85 18.52 4.70
N LYS A 112 2.95 18.43 6.02
CA LYS A 112 4.23 18.27 6.73
C LYS A 112 4.91 16.94 6.38
N ALA A 113 4.18 15.83 6.43
CA ALA A 113 4.70 14.50 6.09
C ALA A 113 5.17 14.42 4.62
N GLU A 114 4.39 14.97 3.68
CA GLU A 114 4.79 15.06 2.28
C GLU A 114 6.05 15.92 2.10
N ARG A 115 6.13 17.11 2.72
CA ARG A 115 7.33 17.95 2.68
C ARG A 115 8.56 17.26 3.26
N ALA A 116 8.43 16.56 4.39
CA ALA A 116 9.50 15.79 4.98
C ALA A 116 9.96 14.67 4.04
N THR A 117 9.02 13.97 3.38
CA THR A 117 9.34 12.95 2.38
C THR A 117 10.09 13.54 1.17
N TRP A 118 9.67 14.69 0.66
CA TRP A 118 10.36 15.37 -0.45
C TRP A 118 11.73 15.92 -0.07
N ALA A 119 11.90 16.41 1.16
CA ALA A 119 13.21 16.78 1.69
C ALA A 119 14.12 15.56 1.79
N SER A 120 13.60 14.44 2.29
CA SER A 120 14.28 13.15 2.40
C SER A 120 14.79 12.63 1.05
N VAL A 121 13.97 12.69 -0.02
CA VAL A 121 14.35 12.32 -1.41
C VAL A 121 15.43 13.25 -2.01
N ASN A 122 15.52 14.50 -1.55
CA ASN A 122 16.50 15.48 -2.01
C ASN A 122 17.76 15.56 -1.15
N LYS A 123 17.77 14.93 0.03
CA LYS A 123 18.96 14.81 0.88
C LYS A 123 19.90 13.79 0.25
N ASN A 124 21.15 14.18 0.00
CA ASN A 124 22.19 13.20 -0.30
C ASN A 124 22.33 12.30 0.93
N VAL A 125 22.18 10.98 0.75
CA VAL A 125 22.48 10.00 1.80
C VAL A 125 23.93 10.23 2.19
N VAL A 126 24.19 10.56 3.45
CA VAL A 126 25.56 10.78 3.90
C VAL A 126 26.20 9.40 4.05
N ILE A 127 26.96 8.97 3.03
CA ILE A 127 27.76 7.73 3.06
C ILE A 127 29.02 7.95 3.93
N ASP A 128 28.79 8.37 5.17
CA ASP A 128 29.76 8.52 6.25
C ASP A 128 30.26 7.13 6.67
N SER A 129 29.32 6.22 6.95
CA SER A 129 29.55 4.90 7.55
C SER A 129 29.59 3.74 6.54
N GLN A 130 30.25 3.90 5.39
CA GLN A 130 30.44 2.84 4.36
C GLN A 130 29.17 2.19 3.76
N GLY A 131 27.96 2.59 4.15
CA GLY A 131 26.69 1.92 3.81
C GLY A 131 26.15 1.00 4.91
N ILE A 132 26.84 0.91 6.05
CA ILE A 132 26.39 0.19 7.24
C ILE A 132 25.44 1.10 8.02
N PHE A 133 24.18 0.67 8.14
CA PHE A 133 23.14 1.37 8.90
C PHE A 133 22.77 0.58 10.17
N GLY A 134 23.11 1.15 11.32
CA GLY A 134 22.76 0.60 12.64
C GLY A 134 23.74 -0.44 13.19
N SER A 135 23.66 -0.63 14.51
CA SER A 135 24.57 -1.47 15.31
C SER A 135 24.25 -2.98 15.26
N ASN A 136 23.86 -3.49 14.08
CA ASN A 136 23.58 -4.91 13.90
C ASN A 136 24.89 -5.67 13.64
N GLU A 137 25.69 -5.90 14.69
CA GLU A 137 26.78 -6.89 14.66
C GLU A 137 26.20 -8.29 14.43
N ARG A 138 25.94 -8.64 13.16
CA ARG A 138 25.72 -10.03 12.77
C ARG A 138 27.08 -10.75 12.77
N PRO A 139 27.12 -12.06 13.10
CA PRO A 139 28.29 -12.86 12.77
C PRO A 139 28.57 -12.75 11.27
N ASP A 140 29.80 -12.43 10.89
CA ASP A 140 30.22 -12.49 9.48
C ASP A 140 29.90 -13.89 8.94
N PHE A 141 29.12 -13.95 7.85
CA PHE A 141 28.81 -15.19 7.18
C PHE A 141 29.75 -15.35 5.97
N PRO A 142 30.91 -16.02 6.12
CA PRO A 142 31.86 -16.15 5.02
C PRO A 142 31.20 -16.87 3.83
N GLY A 143 31.24 -16.22 2.67
CA GLY A 143 30.61 -16.71 1.44
C GLY A 143 29.17 -16.24 1.19
N MET A 144 28.66 -15.25 1.93
CA MET A 144 27.41 -14.57 1.57
C MET A 144 27.58 -13.78 0.26
N ILE A 145 26.68 -14.01 -0.71
CA ILE A 145 26.71 -13.35 -2.03
C ILE A 145 25.87 -12.06 -1.94
N GLN A 146 26.51 -10.90 -1.98
CA GLN A 146 25.84 -9.59 -1.89
C GLN A 146 24.96 -9.31 -3.11
N VAL A 147 25.57 -9.25 -4.31
CA VAL A 147 24.89 -9.03 -5.58
C VAL A 147 25.27 -10.14 -6.54
N GLN A 148 24.29 -10.64 -7.30
CA GLN A 148 24.50 -11.58 -8.40
C GLN A 148 23.63 -11.19 -9.60
N ASP A 149 24.17 -11.35 -10.80
CA ASP A 149 23.42 -11.12 -12.04
C ASP A 149 22.73 -12.41 -12.50
N LEU A 150 21.49 -12.30 -12.97
CA LEU A 150 20.75 -13.41 -13.62
C LEU A 150 21.36 -13.72 -15.00
N ASP A 151 21.47 -15.00 -15.39
CA ASP A 151 21.94 -15.37 -16.74
C ASP A 151 21.05 -14.69 -17.81
N PRO A 152 21.61 -13.84 -18.70
CA PRO A 152 20.85 -13.15 -19.75
C PRO A 152 20.04 -14.06 -20.67
N LYS A 153 20.39 -15.36 -20.78
CA LYS A 153 19.64 -16.37 -21.56
C LYS A 153 18.26 -16.69 -20.97
N LEU A 154 18.05 -16.41 -19.69
CA LEU A 154 16.79 -16.62 -18.98
C LEU A 154 15.81 -15.45 -19.21
N LEU A 155 16.30 -14.31 -19.71
CA LEU A 155 15.49 -13.11 -19.86
C LEU A 155 14.38 -13.25 -20.93
N PRO A 156 13.21 -12.60 -20.74
CA PRO A 156 12.10 -12.65 -21.68
C PRO A 156 12.44 -12.05 -23.05
N GLN A 157 12.61 -12.90 -24.06
CA GLN A 157 12.90 -12.45 -25.41
C GLN A 157 11.64 -12.01 -26.16
N SER A 158 11.76 -10.94 -26.94
CA SER A 158 10.67 -10.37 -27.73
C SER A 158 10.64 -11.00 -29.13
N LYS A 159 9.61 -11.80 -29.42
CA LYS A 159 9.25 -12.38 -30.75
C LYS A 159 10.43 -12.66 -31.71
N SER A 160 11.04 -13.84 -31.62
CA SER A 160 11.71 -14.41 -32.80
C SER A 160 10.65 -14.91 -33.79
N ARG A 161 10.64 -14.38 -35.02
CA ARG A 161 9.69 -14.77 -36.07
C ARG A 161 10.27 -15.89 -36.93
N THR A 162 10.27 -17.11 -36.40
CA THR A 162 10.68 -18.31 -37.16
C THR A 162 9.58 -18.76 -38.13
N THR A 163 9.98 -19.45 -39.20
CA THR A 163 9.10 -19.95 -40.28
C THR A 163 8.28 -21.18 -39.90
N ALA A 164 8.38 -21.66 -38.66
CA ALA A 164 7.84 -22.95 -38.19
C ALA A 164 6.80 -22.81 -37.05
N GLY A 165 6.10 -21.67 -36.98
CA GLY A 165 5.04 -21.42 -35.99
C GLY A 165 5.49 -20.58 -34.79
N THR A 166 4.51 -20.19 -33.96
CA THR A 166 4.72 -19.30 -32.81
C THR A 166 5.52 -20.01 -31.71
N VAL A 167 6.82 -19.77 -31.63
CA VAL A 167 7.63 -20.21 -30.49
C VAL A 167 7.13 -19.48 -29.23
N ASN A 168 6.84 -20.23 -28.17
CA ASN A 168 6.35 -19.69 -26.91
C ASN A 168 7.31 -18.62 -26.35
N LYS A 169 6.73 -17.51 -25.90
CA LYS A 169 7.50 -16.37 -25.37
C LYS A 169 8.11 -16.79 -24.03
N LYS A 170 9.42 -16.59 -23.85
CA LYS A 170 10.01 -16.70 -22.52
C LYS A 170 9.37 -15.69 -21.56
N ARG A 171 9.17 -16.09 -20.30
CA ARG A 171 8.66 -15.24 -19.22
C ARG A 171 9.38 -15.52 -17.90
N LEU A 172 9.50 -14.48 -17.07
CA LEU A 172 9.96 -14.62 -15.69
C LEU A 172 8.75 -14.66 -14.76
N ILE A 173 8.83 -15.50 -13.74
CA ILE A 173 7.78 -15.67 -12.74
C ILE A 173 8.41 -15.43 -11.37
N PHE A 174 8.08 -14.29 -10.77
CA PHE A 174 8.52 -13.91 -9.44
C PHE A 174 7.51 -14.42 -8.41
N ILE A 175 7.94 -15.17 -7.41
CA ILE A 175 7.07 -15.79 -6.39
C ILE A 175 7.37 -15.17 -5.03
N GLY A 176 6.32 -14.75 -4.32
CA GLY A 176 6.40 -14.23 -2.94
C GLY A 176 6.79 -15.29 -1.90
N ASP A 177 6.83 -14.90 -0.64
CA ASP A 177 7.26 -15.72 0.50
C ASP A 177 6.49 -17.07 0.57
N ILE A 178 7.25 -18.17 0.49
CA ILE A 178 6.69 -19.52 0.31
C ILE A 178 6.56 -20.25 1.65
N HIS A 179 7.51 -20.06 2.57
CA HIS A 179 7.49 -20.64 3.91
C HIS A 179 7.14 -22.15 3.96
N GLY A 180 7.68 -22.97 3.07
CA GLY A 180 7.40 -24.41 3.05
C GLY A 180 5.97 -24.81 2.66
N CYS A 181 5.16 -23.90 2.10
CA CYS A 181 3.84 -24.20 1.54
C CYS A 181 3.94 -24.86 0.15
N ARG A 182 4.41 -26.13 0.10
CA ARG A 182 4.64 -26.86 -1.16
C ARG A 182 3.36 -27.10 -1.96
N GLU A 183 2.27 -27.49 -1.31
CA GLU A 183 0.98 -27.75 -1.98
C GLU A 183 0.50 -26.50 -2.72
N GLU A 184 0.61 -25.34 -2.08
CA GLU A 184 0.21 -24.05 -2.64
C GLU A 184 1.17 -23.58 -3.75
N LEU A 185 2.48 -23.88 -3.65
CA LEU A 185 3.43 -23.65 -4.73
C LEU A 185 3.12 -24.51 -5.97
N GLU A 186 2.86 -25.81 -5.79
CA GLU A 186 2.46 -26.73 -6.86
C GLU A 186 1.14 -26.28 -7.52
N GLU A 187 0.15 -25.84 -6.74
CA GLU A 187 -1.11 -25.32 -7.26
C GLU A 187 -0.89 -24.02 -8.08
N LEU A 188 -0.02 -23.12 -7.59
CA LEU A 188 0.31 -21.89 -8.29
C LEU A 188 1.00 -22.16 -9.63
N LEU A 189 1.98 -23.07 -9.67
CA LEU A 189 2.67 -23.48 -10.91
C LEU A 189 1.72 -24.16 -11.90
N LYS A 190 0.80 -25.00 -11.39
CA LYS A 190 -0.26 -25.62 -12.20
C LYS A 190 -1.21 -24.57 -12.80
N LYS A 191 -1.65 -23.60 -12.01
CA LYS A 191 -2.53 -22.49 -12.43
C LYS A 191 -1.84 -21.55 -13.43
N LEU A 192 -0.52 -21.39 -13.31
CA LEU A 192 0.31 -20.66 -14.25
C LEU A 192 0.54 -21.41 -15.57
N HIS A 193 0.23 -22.70 -15.66
CA HIS A 193 0.69 -23.61 -16.73
C HIS A 193 2.22 -23.51 -16.93
N PHE A 194 2.97 -23.61 -15.82
CA PHE A 194 4.43 -23.48 -15.82
C PHE A 194 5.11 -24.53 -16.73
N ASP A 195 5.99 -24.07 -17.61
CA ASP A 195 6.84 -24.90 -18.47
C ASP A 195 8.32 -24.47 -18.31
N PRO A 196 9.20 -25.29 -17.71
CA PRO A 196 10.62 -24.94 -17.49
C PRO A 196 11.43 -24.79 -18.79
N ALA A 197 10.88 -25.13 -19.97
CA ALA A 197 11.52 -24.82 -21.25
C ALA A 197 11.33 -23.34 -21.68
N THR A 198 10.26 -22.68 -21.21
CA THR A 198 9.92 -21.28 -21.57
C THR A 198 9.98 -20.33 -20.38
N ASP A 199 9.73 -20.83 -19.19
CA ASP A 199 9.53 -20.06 -17.98
C ASP A 199 10.73 -20.19 -17.05
N HIS A 200 11.06 -19.12 -16.33
CA HIS A 200 12.06 -19.17 -15.27
C HIS A 200 11.48 -18.64 -13.95
N LEU A 201 11.66 -19.41 -12.88
CA LEU A 201 11.17 -19.08 -11.54
C LEU A 201 12.20 -18.27 -10.74
N ILE A 202 11.72 -17.28 -10.01
CA ILE A 202 12.53 -16.44 -9.11
C ILE A 202 11.78 -16.26 -7.78
N ALA A 203 12.26 -16.87 -6.70
CA ALA A 203 11.68 -16.71 -5.37
C ALA A 203 12.21 -15.46 -4.65
N THR A 204 11.35 -14.69 -3.97
CA THR A 204 11.74 -13.47 -3.21
C THR A 204 12.30 -13.75 -1.82
N GLY A 205 12.83 -14.96 -1.58
CA GLY A 205 13.29 -15.41 -0.26
C GLY A 205 12.16 -15.89 0.64
N ASP A 206 12.52 -16.22 1.89
CA ASP A 206 11.65 -16.87 2.88
C ASP A 206 11.00 -18.13 2.32
N ILE A 207 11.87 -18.96 1.74
CA ILE A 207 11.53 -20.24 1.11
C ILE A 207 11.14 -21.26 2.19
N VAL A 208 11.80 -21.19 3.34
CA VAL A 208 11.73 -22.17 4.43
C VAL A 208 11.00 -21.64 5.68
N ASN A 209 10.83 -22.52 6.67
CA ASN A 209 10.27 -22.26 8.00
C ASN A 209 8.75 -21.93 8.01
N LYS A 210 8.13 -22.00 9.19
CA LYS A 210 6.69 -21.78 9.48
C LYS A 210 5.72 -22.81 8.89
N GLY A 211 5.77 -23.09 7.59
CA GLY A 211 4.85 -24.04 6.93
C GLY A 211 5.35 -25.50 6.90
N PRO A 212 4.55 -26.41 6.33
CA PRO A 212 4.65 -27.84 6.60
C PRO A 212 5.82 -28.56 5.91
N ASP A 213 6.27 -28.12 4.73
CA ASP A 213 7.25 -28.85 3.92
C ASP A 213 8.30 -27.93 3.28
N SER A 214 9.20 -27.42 4.13
CA SER A 214 10.36 -26.65 3.65
C SER A 214 11.30 -27.46 2.75
N ARG A 215 11.42 -28.78 2.98
CA ARG A 215 12.33 -29.65 2.21
C ARG A 215 11.84 -29.84 0.79
N GLY A 216 10.57 -30.20 0.62
CA GLY A 216 9.97 -30.39 -0.69
C GLY A 216 9.85 -29.08 -1.49
N VAL A 217 9.71 -27.91 -0.84
CA VAL A 217 9.83 -26.62 -1.55
C VAL A 217 11.25 -26.42 -2.10
N ILE A 218 12.30 -26.68 -1.32
CA ILE A 218 13.69 -26.58 -1.80
C ILE A 218 13.92 -27.54 -2.97
N ASP A 219 13.48 -28.80 -2.84
CA ASP A 219 13.68 -29.80 -3.89
C ASP A 219 12.94 -29.43 -5.19
N LEU A 220 11.71 -28.92 -5.11
CA LEU A 220 10.93 -28.46 -6.27
C LEU A 220 11.58 -27.25 -6.97
N LEU A 221 12.08 -26.28 -6.20
CA LEU A 221 12.79 -25.12 -6.75
C LEU A 221 14.14 -25.51 -7.37
N ARG A 222 14.84 -26.50 -6.79
CA ARG A 222 16.06 -27.09 -7.35
C ARG A 222 15.79 -27.85 -8.66
N GLU A 223 14.72 -28.65 -8.72
CA GLU A 223 14.30 -29.38 -9.93
C GLU A 223 14.13 -28.43 -11.12
N TYR A 224 13.41 -27.32 -10.90
CA TYR A 224 13.19 -26.29 -11.92
C TYR A 224 14.33 -25.28 -12.07
N LYS A 225 15.46 -25.49 -11.39
CA LYS A 225 16.65 -24.60 -11.43
C LYS A 225 16.31 -23.14 -11.14
N ALA A 226 15.33 -22.92 -10.26
CA ALA A 226 14.84 -21.60 -9.91
C ALA A 226 15.97 -20.73 -9.35
N SER A 227 15.92 -19.44 -9.65
CA SER A 227 16.70 -18.44 -8.91
C SER A 227 15.97 -18.06 -7.61
N CYS A 228 16.72 -17.53 -6.66
CA CYS A 228 16.23 -17.09 -5.36
C CYS A 228 16.96 -15.81 -4.96
N VAL A 229 16.41 -15.12 -3.97
CA VAL A 229 17.19 -14.28 -3.06
C VAL A 229 17.06 -14.84 -1.65
N ARG A 230 17.99 -14.49 -0.76
CA ARG A 230 17.99 -14.97 0.63
C ARG A 230 17.01 -14.14 1.47
N GLY A 231 16.04 -14.82 2.11
CA GLY A 231 15.17 -14.22 3.11
C GLY A 231 15.72 -14.27 4.53
N ASN A 232 15.08 -13.55 5.46
CA ASN A 232 15.55 -13.48 6.84
C ASN A 232 15.34 -14.80 7.61
N HIS A 233 14.38 -15.63 7.20
CA HIS A 233 14.22 -16.98 7.75
C HIS A 233 15.19 -17.98 7.13
N ASP A 234 15.53 -17.84 5.85
CA ASP A 234 16.56 -18.66 5.20
C ASP A 234 17.94 -18.39 5.82
N ASP A 235 18.29 -17.12 6.05
CA ASP A 235 19.54 -16.70 6.69
C ASP A 235 19.68 -17.24 8.12
N ARG A 236 18.61 -17.13 8.93
CA ARG A 236 18.57 -17.70 10.29
C ARG A 236 18.76 -19.21 10.27
N LEU A 237 18.16 -19.93 9.32
CA LEU A 237 18.34 -21.37 9.19
C LEU A 237 19.79 -21.73 8.86
N LEU A 238 20.42 -20.99 7.93
CA LEU A 238 21.82 -21.20 7.55
C LEU A 238 22.82 -20.91 8.68
N LEU A 239 22.54 -19.91 9.52
CA LEU A 239 23.33 -19.65 10.74
C LEU A 239 23.26 -20.83 11.71
N VAL A 240 22.06 -21.38 11.97
CA VAL A 240 21.89 -22.57 12.83
C VAL A 240 22.56 -23.81 12.25
N VAL A 241 22.46 -24.03 10.93
CA VAL A 241 23.18 -25.12 10.24
C VAL A 241 24.70 -24.98 10.44
N ASN A 242 25.26 -23.78 10.29
CA ASN A 242 26.69 -23.55 10.45
C ASN A 242 27.16 -23.79 11.90
N ASP A 243 26.38 -23.34 12.89
CA ASP A 243 26.67 -23.52 14.31
C ASP A 243 26.65 -25.02 14.68
N LEU A 244 25.64 -25.77 14.23
CA LEU A 244 25.55 -27.24 14.40
C LEU A 244 26.76 -27.98 13.78
N HIS A 245 27.21 -27.55 12.59
CA HIS A 245 28.43 -28.09 11.98
C HIS A 245 29.67 -27.78 12.81
N SER A 246 29.80 -26.55 13.33
CA SER A 246 30.95 -26.16 14.14
C SER A 246 31.04 -26.95 15.45
N THR A 247 29.92 -27.12 16.17
CA THR A 247 29.84 -27.91 17.41
C THR A 247 30.17 -29.39 17.16
N SER A 248 29.72 -29.96 16.04
CA SER A 248 30.03 -31.34 15.65
C SER A 248 31.52 -31.57 15.37
N LEU A 249 32.22 -30.55 14.84
CA LEU A 249 33.66 -30.59 14.58
C LEU A 249 34.48 -30.37 15.87
N SER A 250 34.10 -29.42 16.73
CA SER A 250 34.75 -29.15 18.01
C SER A 250 34.64 -30.34 18.98
N SER A 251 33.50 -31.04 19.00
CA SER A 251 33.31 -32.25 19.82
C SER A 251 34.30 -33.39 19.47
N LYS A 252 34.93 -33.36 18.28
CA LYS A 252 35.97 -34.31 17.86
C LYS A 252 37.40 -33.82 18.15
N LYS A 253 37.59 -32.58 18.62
CA LYS A 253 38.90 -31.97 18.94
C LYS A 253 38.86 -31.24 20.30
N ASN A 254 39.18 -31.98 21.37
CA ASN A 254 39.45 -31.51 22.74
C ASN A 254 38.30 -30.76 23.46
N PRO A 255 37.60 -31.40 24.43
CA PRO A 255 36.48 -30.81 25.17
C PRO A 255 36.91 -29.86 26.31
N LYS A 256 37.90 -28.98 26.07
CA LYS A 256 38.53 -28.16 27.14
C LYS A 256 38.84 -26.70 26.81
N LEU A 257 38.23 -26.13 25.77
CA LEU A 257 38.33 -24.69 25.48
C LEU A 257 37.00 -24.11 24.96
N GLU A 258 35.98 -24.17 25.81
CA GLU A 258 34.62 -23.66 25.55
C GLU A 258 34.34 -22.43 26.45
N THR A 259 34.82 -21.26 26.06
CA THR A 259 34.34 -19.98 26.59
C THR A 259 34.30 -18.88 25.53
N SER A 260 33.10 -18.32 25.36
CA SER A 260 32.74 -17.08 24.65
C SER A 260 32.65 -17.10 23.10
N LYS A 261 31.49 -16.61 22.62
CA LYS A 261 31.12 -16.15 21.26
C LYS A 261 30.57 -17.13 20.21
N GLY A 262 30.57 -18.45 20.40
CA GLY A 262 29.92 -19.37 19.44
C GLY A 262 28.38 -19.40 19.53
N SER A 263 27.83 -19.41 20.74
CA SER A 263 26.55 -20.09 21.03
C SER A 263 25.25 -19.28 20.86
N GLN A 264 25.27 -18.06 20.30
CA GLN A 264 24.05 -17.22 20.24
C GLN A 264 23.02 -17.69 19.21
N ALA A 265 23.47 -18.12 18.02
CA ALA A 265 22.55 -18.58 16.98
C ALA A 265 21.79 -19.85 17.40
N ILE A 266 22.49 -20.83 18.00
CA ILE A 266 21.83 -22.01 18.57
C ILE A 266 20.97 -21.68 19.79
N SER A 267 21.29 -20.72 20.66
CA SER A 267 20.46 -20.45 21.85
C SER A 267 19.16 -19.69 21.52
N GLU A 268 19.18 -18.76 20.56
CA GLU A 268 18.04 -17.91 20.19
C GLU A 268 17.10 -18.53 19.12
N ALA A 269 17.51 -19.62 18.47
CA ALA A 269 16.66 -20.34 17.51
C ALA A 269 15.44 -21.01 18.20
N SER A 270 14.35 -21.19 17.45
CA SER A 270 13.27 -22.10 17.90
C SER A 270 13.63 -23.55 17.62
N ASP A 271 13.07 -24.47 18.41
CA ASP A 271 13.29 -25.92 18.21
C ASP A 271 12.87 -26.39 16.82
N GLU A 272 11.90 -25.72 16.20
CA GLU A 272 11.45 -25.96 14.83
C GLU A 272 12.55 -25.66 13.81
N VAL A 273 13.25 -24.52 13.97
CA VAL A 273 14.38 -24.16 13.10
C VAL A 273 15.57 -25.11 13.32
N ARG A 274 15.86 -25.51 14.56
CA ARG A 274 16.89 -26.53 14.86
C ARG A 274 16.54 -27.87 14.23
N THR A 275 15.29 -28.33 14.36
CA THR A 275 14.79 -29.58 13.77
C THR A 275 14.88 -29.55 12.24
N LEU A 276 14.47 -28.43 11.63
CA LEU A 276 14.58 -28.24 10.18
C LEU A 276 16.04 -28.27 9.73
N ALA A 277 16.94 -27.58 10.41
CA ALA A 277 18.37 -27.55 10.11
C ALA A 277 18.99 -28.96 10.12
N MET A 278 18.64 -29.79 11.10
CA MET A 278 19.09 -31.19 11.18
C MET A 278 18.47 -32.11 10.10
N SER A 279 17.36 -31.70 9.48
CA SER A 279 16.64 -32.49 8.49
C SER A 279 17.05 -32.23 7.04
N LEU A 280 17.78 -31.14 6.76
CA LEU A 280 18.26 -30.80 5.42
C LEU A 280 19.44 -31.68 5.00
N ASN A 281 19.52 -32.01 3.70
CA ASN A 281 20.70 -32.64 3.12
C ASN A 281 21.73 -31.60 2.63
N ALA A 282 22.93 -32.07 2.26
CA ALA A 282 24.03 -31.20 1.84
C ALA A 282 23.65 -30.32 0.64
N ASP A 283 23.07 -30.89 -0.42
CA ASP A 283 22.71 -30.13 -1.63
C ASP A 283 21.62 -29.08 -1.37
N GLN A 284 20.66 -29.36 -0.48
CA GLN A 284 19.62 -28.42 -0.06
C GLN A 284 20.25 -27.21 0.66
N ILE A 285 21.21 -27.48 1.55
CA ILE A 285 21.98 -26.44 2.25
C ILE A 285 22.85 -25.64 1.26
N GLU A 286 23.51 -26.31 0.31
CA GLU A 286 24.36 -25.66 -0.70
C GLU A 286 23.53 -24.76 -1.64
N TRP A 287 22.37 -25.22 -2.09
CA TRP A 287 21.47 -24.42 -2.91
C TRP A 287 20.94 -23.19 -2.15
N LEU A 288 20.51 -23.33 -0.89
CA LEU A 288 20.13 -22.18 -0.06
C LEU A 288 21.31 -21.21 0.18
N LYS A 289 22.53 -21.73 0.33
CA LYS A 289 23.73 -20.88 0.43
C LYS A 289 23.98 -20.10 -0.85
N SER A 290 23.66 -20.65 -2.02
CA SER A 290 23.81 -20.00 -3.33
C SER A 290 22.83 -18.84 -3.58
N CYS A 291 21.77 -18.69 -2.77
CA CYS A 291 20.85 -17.55 -2.90
C CYS A 291 21.54 -16.23 -2.49
N PRO A 292 21.68 -15.25 -3.41
CA PRO A 292 22.23 -13.92 -3.11
C PRO A 292 21.27 -13.07 -2.27
N LEU A 293 21.76 -11.99 -1.67
CA LEU A 293 20.90 -10.98 -1.03
C LEU A 293 20.14 -10.14 -2.07
N ILE A 294 20.82 -9.79 -3.17
CA ILE A 294 20.30 -8.98 -4.27
C ILE A 294 20.54 -9.71 -5.59
N LEU A 295 19.47 -10.00 -6.32
CA LEU A 295 19.54 -10.57 -7.68
C LEU A 295 19.26 -9.46 -8.70
N ARG A 296 20.28 -9.07 -9.47
CA ARG A 296 20.15 -8.13 -10.59
C ARG A 296 19.60 -8.89 -11.80
N VAL A 297 18.37 -8.57 -12.20
CA VAL A 297 17.69 -9.19 -13.34
C VAL A 297 17.98 -8.42 -14.64
N GLY A 298 18.29 -7.13 -14.54
CA GLY A 298 18.50 -6.27 -15.71
C GLY A 298 17.19 -5.67 -16.25
N GLU A 299 17.24 -5.03 -17.42
CA GLU A 299 16.07 -4.34 -17.98
C GLU A 299 15.00 -5.31 -18.51
N LEU A 300 13.78 -5.18 -17.98
CA LEU A 300 12.61 -5.92 -18.45
C LEU A 300 11.62 -4.94 -19.06
N LYS A 301 11.15 -5.21 -20.29
CA LYS A 301 10.12 -4.40 -20.96
C LYS A 301 8.82 -4.24 -20.17
N ALA A 302 8.57 -5.13 -19.22
CA ALA A 302 7.41 -5.09 -18.34
C ALA A 302 7.50 -3.99 -17.27
N PHE A 303 8.71 -3.55 -16.89
CA PHE A 303 8.96 -2.66 -15.76
C PHE A 303 9.69 -1.38 -16.17
N SER A 304 9.85 -0.45 -15.23
CA SER A 304 10.54 0.83 -15.48
C SER A 304 11.99 0.75 -15.03
N GLY A 305 12.91 0.74 -16.00
CA GLY A 305 14.35 0.67 -15.75
C GLY A 305 14.86 -0.74 -15.44
N GLU A 306 15.98 -0.80 -14.74
CA GLU A 306 16.61 -2.05 -14.30
C GLU A 306 15.73 -2.77 -13.27
N THR A 307 15.57 -4.09 -13.40
CA THR A 307 14.83 -4.90 -12.42
C THR A 307 15.81 -5.57 -11.47
N VAL A 308 15.53 -5.48 -10.18
CA VAL A 308 16.24 -6.20 -9.13
C VAL A 308 15.25 -6.95 -8.23
N VAL A 309 15.68 -8.07 -7.68
CA VAL A 309 14.94 -8.80 -6.64
C VAL A 309 15.73 -8.74 -5.34
N VAL A 310 15.00 -8.52 -4.24
CA VAL A 310 15.50 -8.52 -2.85
C VAL A 310 14.42 -9.15 -1.98
N HIS A 311 14.73 -9.49 -0.72
CA HIS A 311 13.70 -10.03 0.17
C HIS A 311 12.87 -8.93 0.84
N GLY A 312 13.50 -8.04 1.63
CA GLY A 312 12.81 -6.97 2.35
C GLY A 312 12.68 -5.67 1.55
N GLY A 313 13.81 -5.14 1.03
CA GLY A 313 13.83 -3.86 0.33
C GLY A 313 15.22 -3.26 0.12
N LEU A 314 15.28 -1.99 -0.25
CA LEU A 314 16.53 -1.24 -0.49
C LEU A 314 16.45 0.18 0.08
N VAL A 315 17.57 0.69 0.59
CA VAL A 315 17.72 2.11 0.97
C VAL A 315 17.95 2.95 -0.28
N PRO A 316 17.11 3.97 -0.58
CA PRO A 316 17.30 4.85 -1.75
C PRO A 316 18.67 5.55 -1.72
N GLY A 317 19.31 5.74 -2.88
CA GLY A 317 20.59 6.45 -3.00
C GLY A 317 21.84 5.68 -2.55
N VAL A 318 21.70 4.42 -2.11
CA VAL A 318 22.83 3.55 -1.74
C VAL A 318 23.07 2.51 -2.86
N PRO A 319 24.29 2.39 -3.42
CA PRO A 319 24.62 1.37 -4.42
C PRO A 319 24.36 -0.06 -3.90
N LEU A 320 23.94 -0.98 -4.76
CA LEU A 320 23.53 -2.35 -4.37
C LEU A 320 24.64 -3.09 -3.60
N GLU A 321 25.88 -2.88 -4.01
CA GLU A 321 27.09 -3.47 -3.44
C GLU A 321 27.44 -2.91 -2.05
N LYS A 322 26.78 -1.82 -1.62
CA LYS A 322 26.93 -1.14 -0.32
C LYS A 322 25.66 -1.16 0.54
N GLN A 323 24.63 -1.87 0.14
CA GLN A 323 23.41 -2.02 0.95
C GLN A 323 23.71 -2.95 2.14
N ASP A 324 23.37 -2.54 3.35
CA ASP A 324 23.53 -3.37 4.54
C ASP A 324 22.73 -4.70 4.42
N PRO A 325 23.37 -5.87 4.55
CA PRO A 325 22.71 -7.18 4.48
C PRO A 325 21.51 -7.34 5.41
N SER A 326 21.59 -6.79 6.63
CA SER A 326 20.50 -6.89 7.61
C SER A 326 19.26 -6.16 7.09
N SER A 327 19.47 -4.96 6.54
CA SER A 327 18.45 -4.09 5.97
C SER A 327 17.83 -4.68 4.72
N VAL A 328 18.61 -5.20 3.76
CA VAL A 328 18.11 -5.83 2.53
C VAL A 328 17.08 -6.94 2.84
N MET A 329 17.28 -7.67 3.93
CA MET A 329 16.38 -8.75 4.37
C MET A 329 15.28 -8.32 5.37
N ASN A 330 15.34 -7.16 6.02
CA ASN A 330 14.46 -6.86 7.17
C ASN A 330 13.82 -5.46 7.17
N ILE A 331 14.14 -4.61 6.18
CA ILE A 331 13.59 -3.26 6.08
C ILE A 331 12.08 -3.28 5.82
N ARG A 332 11.34 -2.48 6.60
CA ARG A 332 9.90 -2.20 6.38
C ARG A 332 9.65 -0.71 6.30
N ILE A 333 10.25 0.06 7.20
CA ILE A 333 10.20 1.52 7.22
C ILE A 333 11.60 2.14 7.18
N LEU A 334 11.66 3.40 6.74
CA LEU A 334 12.84 4.27 6.75
C LEU A 334 12.53 5.52 7.54
N ASP A 335 13.43 5.90 8.43
CA ASP A 335 13.41 7.22 9.05
C ASP A 335 13.64 8.33 8.01
N LEU A 336 12.80 9.36 8.00
CA LEU A 336 12.83 10.40 6.96
C LEU A 336 14.05 11.31 7.05
N GLU A 337 14.65 11.49 8.23
CA GLU A 337 15.77 12.41 8.43
C GLU A 337 17.12 11.72 8.24
N THR A 338 17.28 10.52 8.79
CA THR A 338 18.55 9.79 8.87
C THR A 338 18.70 8.71 7.79
N HIS A 339 17.60 8.33 7.12
CA HIS A 339 17.53 7.15 6.23
C HIS A 339 17.89 5.83 6.91
N VAL A 340 17.87 5.77 8.24
CA VAL A 340 18.09 4.51 8.97
C VAL A 340 16.90 3.58 8.73
N PRO A 341 17.14 2.35 8.24
CA PRO A 341 16.10 1.35 8.03
C PRO A 341 15.70 0.68 9.34
N SER A 342 14.41 0.36 9.45
CA SER A 342 13.86 -0.33 10.62
C SER A 342 12.96 -1.50 10.20
N LYS A 343 12.98 -2.54 11.03
CA LYS A 343 12.15 -3.75 10.93
C LYS A 343 10.73 -3.56 11.48
N LEU A 344 10.46 -2.40 12.08
CA LEU A 344 9.14 -2.05 12.63
C LEU A 344 8.16 -1.68 11.51
N HIS A 345 6.86 -1.81 11.80
CA HIS A 345 5.79 -1.42 10.85
C HIS A 345 5.41 0.06 10.90
N ASP A 346 5.69 0.70 12.03
CA ASP A 346 5.38 2.10 12.30
C ASP A 346 6.40 2.64 13.32
N GLN A 347 6.75 3.91 13.17
CA GLN A 347 7.66 4.66 14.03
C GLN A 347 7.49 6.15 13.69
N GLU A 348 7.43 7.02 14.69
CA GLU A 348 7.33 8.46 14.45
C GLU A 348 8.51 8.96 13.59
N GLY A 349 8.23 9.84 12.63
CA GLY A 349 9.22 10.33 11.67
C GLY A 349 9.58 9.37 10.53
N SER A 350 9.05 8.14 10.51
CA SER A 350 9.36 7.12 9.49
C SER A 350 8.24 6.94 8.45
N VAL A 351 8.59 6.36 7.30
CA VAL A 351 7.65 5.97 6.23
C VAL A 351 7.99 4.58 5.69
N PRO A 352 7.04 3.83 5.09
CA PRO A 352 7.34 2.60 4.37
C PRO A 352 8.45 2.81 3.32
N TRP A 353 9.45 1.93 3.31
CA TRP A 353 10.61 2.11 2.43
C TRP A 353 10.20 2.17 0.95
N SER A 354 9.20 1.37 0.57
CA SER A 354 8.63 1.29 -0.78
C SER A 354 8.02 2.63 -1.22
N GLN A 355 7.39 3.37 -0.31
CA GLN A 355 6.83 4.70 -0.60
C GLN A 355 7.94 5.72 -0.90
N LEU A 356 9.02 5.72 -0.10
CA LEU A 356 10.17 6.60 -0.32
C LEU A 356 10.91 6.22 -1.61
N TRP A 357 11.08 4.91 -1.88
CA TRP A 357 11.71 4.38 -3.09
C TRP A 357 11.00 4.83 -4.37
N ASN A 358 9.67 4.69 -4.46
CA ASN A 358 8.93 5.13 -5.64
C ASN A 358 9.07 6.64 -5.89
N LYS A 359 9.02 7.46 -4.83
CA LYS A 359 9.22 8.92 -4.93
C LYS A 359 10.64 9.27 -5.37
N TYR A 360 11.66 8.57 -4.86
CA TYR A 360 13.05 8.73 -5.28
C TYR A 360 13.24 8.38 -6.77
N GLN A 361 12.65 7.26 -7.23
CA GLN A 361 12.75 6.82 -8.63
C GLN A 361 12.03 7.75 -9.62
N ASP A 362 10.87 8.33 -9.25
CA ASP A 362 10.22 9.38 -10.05
C ASP A 362 11.03 10.69 -10.05
N ALA A 363 11.61 11.09 -8.91
CA ALA A 363 12.49 12.26 -8.82
C ALA A 363 13.74 12.10 -9.69
N LEU A 364 14.35 10.90 -9.72
CA LEU A 364 15.48 10.56 -10.59
C LEU A 364 15.12 10.73 -12.07
N ALA A 365 13.93 10.26 -12.49
CA ALA A 365 13.41 10.45 -13.85
C ALA A 365 13.36 11.93 -14.27
N VAL A 366 12.86 12.78 -13.36
CA VAL A 366 12.75 14.23 -13.58
C VAL A 366 14.12 14.90 -13.62
N ARG A 367 15.03 14.54 -12.69
CA ARG A 367 16.42 15.05 -12.65
C ARG A 367 17.16 14.72 -13.96
N GLN A 368 17.12 13.46 -14.40
CA GLN A 368 17.71 13.02 -15.66
C GLN A 368 17.14 13.80 -16.86
N ARG A 369 15.81 13.97 -16.95
CA ARG A 369 15.16 14.73 -18.03
C ARG A 369 15.61 16.19 -18.06
N LEU A 370 15.59 16.87 -16.92
CA LEU A 370 16.00 18.27 -16.81
C LEU A 370 17.48 18.47 -17.17
N ALA A 371 18.35 17.54 -16.74
CA ALA A 371 19.77 17.62 -17.03
C ALA A 371 20.12 17.29 -18.49
N ARG A 372 19.42 16.36 -19.14
CA ARG A 372 19.53 16.14 -20.59
C ARG A 372 19.17 17.42 -21.37
N VAL A 373 18.12 18.14 -20.96
CA VAL A 373 17.76 19.44 -21.55
C VAL A 373 18.87 20.49 -21.32
N LYS A 374 19.33 20.66 -20.07
CA LYS A 374 20.39 21.63 -19.73
C LYS A 374 21.74 21.35 -20.42
N SER A 375 22.06 20.09 -20.69
CA SER A 375 23.34 19.67 -21.30
C SER A 375 23.29 19.49 -22.82
N LEU A 376 22.18 19.86 -23.48
CA LEU A 376 21.95 19.60 -24.91
C LEU A 376 22.19 18.11 -25.28
N GLY A 377 21.75 17.20 -24.40
CA GLY A 377 21.89 15.75 -24.57
C GLY A 377 23.27 15.17 -24.25
N ARG A 378 24.26 15.97 -23.83
CA ARG A 378 25.65 15.50 -23.59
C ARG A 378 25.90 14.92 -22.19
N ALA A 379 25.00 15.10 -21.22
CA ALA A 379 25.19 14.55 -19.88
C ALA A 379 25.03 13.02 -19.86
N LYS A 380 26.11 12.31 -19.52
CA LYS A 380 26.08 10.91 -19.11
C LYS A 380 25.62 10.83 -17.65
N PHE A 381 24.72 9.89 -17.35
CA PHE A 381 24.20 9.63 -16.01
C PHE A 381 24.59 8.21 -15.60
N ASP A 382 25.17 8.06 -14.41
CA ASP A 382 25.55 6.74 -13.86
C ASP A 382 24.41 6.10 -13.04
N GLU A 383 23.48 6.89 -12.49
CA GLU A 383 22.27 6.38 -11.83
C GLU A 383 21.15 6.14 -12.84
N ASN A 384 20.78 4.87 -13.05
CA ASN A 384 19.60 4.45 -13.81
C ASN A 384 18.37 4.26 -12.92
N GLN A 385 17.17 4.31 -13.53
CA GLN A 385 15.95 3.97 -12.81
C GLN A 385 15.90 2.48 -12.50
N MET A 386 15.27 2.11 -11.38
CA MET A 386 15.24 0.73 -10.89
C MET A 386 13.88 0.34 -10.30
N THR A 387 13.37 -0.82 -10.72
CA THR A 387 12.19 -1.48 -10.17
C THR A 387 12.60 -2.64 -9.26
N VAL A 388 12.14 -2.63 -8.02
CA VAL A 388 12.43 -3.64 -6.99
C VAL A 388 11.27 -4.61 -6.83
N ILE A 389 11.54 -5.92 -6.89
CA ILE A 389 10.58 -6.97 -6.57
C ILE A 389 10.97 -7.59 -5.24
N TYR A 390 10.01 -7.74 -4.31
CA TYR A 390 10.28 -8.09 -2.92
C TYR A 390 9.15 -8.85 -2.23
N GLY A 391 9.39 -9.32 -1.02
CA GLY A 391 8.52 -10.14 -0.18
C GLY A 391 8.33 -9.57 1.23
N HIS A 392 8.54 -10.38 2.27
CA HIS A 392 8.76 -10.04 3.69
C HIS A 392 7.60 -9.41 4.49
N ASP A 393 6.75 -8.60 3.88
CA ASP A 393 5.76 -7.76 4.58
C ASP A 393 4.29 -8.21 4.46
N ALA A 394 4.02 -9.46 4.84
CA ALA A 394 2.68 -10.07 4.93
C ALA A 394 1.63 -9.23 5.67
N LYS A 395 2.03 -8.29 6.56
CA LYS A 395 1.09 -7.40 7.26
C LYS A 395 0.50 -6.33 6.32
N LYS A 396 1.22 -5.96 5.26
CA LYS A 396 0.74 -5.08 4.19
C LYS A 396 0.17 -5.86 3.01
N GLY A 397 0.58 -7.12 2.82
CA GLY A 397 0.12 -7.97 1.73
C GLY A 397 0.69 -7.53 0.37
N LEU A 398 -0.04 -7.89 -0.68
CA LEU A 398 0.30 -7.58 -2.08
C LEU A 398 0.35 -6.06 -2.33
N GLN A 399 1.54 -5.54 -2.69
CA GLN A 399 1.80 -4.12 -2.92
C GLN A 399 2.37 -3.89 -4.33
N ILE A 400 1.56 -3.35 -5.25
CA ILE A 400 1.97 -3.17 -6.65
C ILE A 400 2.06 -1.68 -6.99
N HIS A 401 3.28 -1.15 -6.93
CA HIS A 401 3.60 0.21 -7.34
C HIS A 401 4.39 0.22 -8.66
N LYS A 402 4.87 1.39 -9.08
CA LYS A 402 5.55 1.57 -10.36
C LYS A 402 6.97 0.98 -10.32
N TYR A 403 7.72 1.28 -9.26
CA TYR A 403 9.11 0.89 -9.04
C TYR A 403 9.30 -0.06 -7.85
N SER A 404 8.22 -0.52 -7.20
CA SER A 404 8.30 -1.56 -6.18
C SER A 404 7.12 -2.54 -6.31
N LYS A 405 7.39 -3.84 -6.15
CA LYS A 405 6.43 -4.95 -6.29
C LYS A 405 6.57 -5.90 -5.10
N GLY A 406 5.78 -5.69 -4.05
CA GLY A 406 5.74 -6.55 -2.87
C GLY A 406 4.78 -7.72 -3.10
N LEU A 407 5.29 -8.95 -3.08
CA LEU A 407 4.57 -10.18 -3.44
C LEU A 407 4.17 -11.03 -2.24
N ASP A 408 4.63 -10.70 -1.03
CA ASP A 408 4.23 -11.39 0.20
C ASP A 408 2.75 -11.11 0.52
N SER A 409 1.89 -12.00 0.06
CA SER A 409 0.47 -12.04 0.35
C SER A 409 0.11 -13.00 1.49
N GLY A 410 1.06 -13.35 2.37
CA GLY A 410 0.80 -14.00 3.64
C GLY A 410 0.43 -15.50 3.58
N CYS A 411 0.85 -16.25 2.56
CA CYS A 411 0.39 -17.63 2.31
C CYS A 411 0.32 -18.52 3.55
N VAL A 412 1.41 -18.60 4.33
CA VAL A 412 1.49 -19.46 5.52
C VAL A 412 0.48 -19.11 6.63
N ARG A 413 -0.11 -17.92 6.58
CA ARG A 413 -1.16 -17.42 7.50
C ARG A 413 -2.58 -17.80 7.08
N GLY A 414 -2.73 -18.45 5.92
CA GLY A 414 -4.03 -18.79 5.32
C GLY A 414 -4.58 -17.72 4.37
N ASP A 415 -3.75 -16.78 3.94
CA ASP A 415 -4.09 -15.76 2.96
C ASP A 415 -3.83 -16.31 1.53
N ARG A 416 -2.80 -15.84 0.82
CA ARG A 416 -2.50 -16.26 -0.57
C ARG A 416 -1.03 -16.44 -0.86
N LEU A 417 -0.71 -17.27 -1.85
CA LEU A 417 0.61 -17.28 -2.51
C LEU A 417 0.48 -16.52 -3.84
N THR A 418 1.37 -15.54 -4.07
CA THR A 418 1.33 -14.69 -5.26
C THR A 418 2.53 -14.93 -6.17
N ALA A 419 2.25 -15.04 -7.47
CA ALA A 419 3.23 -14.86 -8.54
C ALA A 419 2.97 -13.57 -9.33
N LEU A 420 4.05 -12.86 -9.66
CA LEU A 420 4.09 -11.80 -10.67
C LEU A 420 4.80 -12.32 -11.91
N VAL A 421 4.11 -12.30 -13.05
CA VAL A 421 4.62 -12.79 -14.34
C VAL A 421 5.04 -11.60 -15.20
N ALA A 422 6.27 -11.63 -15.71
CA ALA A 422 6.81 -10.63 -16.64
C ALA A 422 7.08 -11.27 -18.02
N SER A 423 6.33 -10.84 -19.03
CA SER A 423 6.40 -11.38 -20.40
C SER A 423 7.29 -10.54 -21.33
N GLY A 424 7.93 -11.18 -22.32
CA GLY A 424 8.83 -10.53 -23.29
C GLY A 424 8.17 -9.54 -24.27
N ASP A 425 6.85 -9.37 -24.21
CA ASP A 425 6.09 -8.32 -24.88
C ASP A 425 5.75 -7.11 -23.98
N GLY A 426 6.25 -7.10 -22.74
CA GLY A 426 6.05 -6.02 -21.77
C GLY A 426 4.79 -6.15 -20.91
N LYS A 427 4.07 -7.28 -20.99
CA LYS A 427 2.93 -7.52 -20.10
C LYS A 427 3.36 -7.95 -18.69
N GLN A 428 2.65 -7.42 -17.71
CA GLN A 428 2.63 -7.87 -16.32
C GLN A 428 1.32 -8.62 -16.07
N GLU A 429 1.36 -9.72 -15.33
CA GLU A 429 0.18 -10.46 -14.85
C GLU A 429 0.41 -10.92 -13.41
N ILE A 430 -0.65 -10.92 -12.59
CA ILE A 430 -0.59 -11.38 -11.21
C ILE A 430 -1.47 -12.61 -11.10
N VAL A 431 -0.90 -13.71 -10.62
CA VAL A 431 -1.61 -14.97 -10.38
C VAL A 431 -1.50 -15.32 -8.91
N GLN A 432 -2.61 -15.70 -8.30
CA GLN A 432 -2.66 -16.09 -6.89
C GLN A 432 -3.39 -17.42 -6.71
N VAL A 433 -3.04 -18.16 -5.67
CA VAL A 433 -3.82 -19.27 -5.11
C VAL A 433 -4.14 -18.99 -3.65
N ASP A 434 -5.26 -19.51 -3.16
CA ASP A 434 -5.67 -19.37 -1.76
C ASP A 434 -4.90 -20.40 -0.91
N CYS A 435 -4.38 -19.98 0.25
CA CYS A 435 -3.56 -20.83 1.11
C CYS A 435 -4.32 -21.33 2.34
N LYS A 436 -3.87 -22.44 2.92
CA LYS A 436 -4.39 -22.94 4.20
C LYS A 436 -3.63 -22.28 5.35
N ASP A 437 -4.29 -21.91 6.45
CA ASP A 437 -3.57 -21.39 7.62
C ASP A 437 -2.71 -22.51 8.22
N ARG A 438 -1.39 -22.38 8.09
CA ARG A 438 -0.40 -23.34 8.59
C ARG A 438 0.15 -22.95 9.96
N ARG A 439 -0.26 -21.80 10.52
CA ARG A 439 0.18 -21.39 11.86
C ARG A 439 -0.36 -22.36 12.90
N LYS A 440 0.53 -22.85 13.76
CA LYS A 440 0.11 -23.48 15.01
C LYS A 440 -0.64 -22.44 15.83
N ARG A 441 -1.94 -22.64 16.05
CA ARG A 441 -2.67 -21.86 17.05
C ARG A 441 -1.99 -22.10 18.40
N PRO A 442 -1.82 -21.07 19.26
CA PRO A 442 -1.48 -21.35 20.65
C PRO A 442 -2.52 -22.31 21.23
N PRO A 443 -2.14 -23.22 22.14
CA PRO A 443 -3.13 -24.00 22.86
C PRO A 443 -4.12 -23.02 23.49
N VAL A 444 -5.42 -23.27 23.29
CA VAL A 444 -6.46 -22.43 23.91
C VAL A 444 -6.16 -22.40 25.41
N GLN A 445 -5.91 -21.22 25.96
CA GLN A 445 -5.80 -21.06 27.41
C GLN A 445 -7.19 -21.30 27.98
N VAL A 446 -7.41 -22.53 28.43
CA VAL A 446 -8.61 -22.92 29.14
C VAL A 446 -8.39 -22.57 30.60
N ASP A 447 -9.14 -21.61 31.11
CA ASP A 447 -9.14 -21.32 32.54
C ASP A 447 -9.67 -22.55 33.31
N VAL A 448 -8.77 -23.19 34.05
CA VAL A 448 -9.06 -24.40 34.81
C VAL A 448 -9.96 -24.07 36.01
N ASP A 449 -9.85 -22.87 36.58
CA ASP A 449 -10.71 -22.42 37.67
C ASP A 449 -12.13 -22.13 37.17
N ASP A 450 -12.29 -21.63 35.94
CA ASP A 450 -13.60 -21.47 35.31
C ASP A 450 -14.28 -22.82 35.05
N ILE A 451 -13.54 -23.83 34.55
CA ILE A 451 -14.07 -25.21 34.42
C ILE A 451 -14.48 -25.78 35.78
N LEU A 452 -13.66 -25.61 36.82
CA LEU A 452 -13.93 -26.15 38.15
C LEU A 452 -15.13 -25.46 38.83
N ARG A 453 -15.42 -24.19 38.49
CA ARG A 453 -16.58 -23.44 39.01
C ARG A 453 -17.87 -23.68 38.23
N ASN A 454 -17.78 -23.71 36.90
CA ASN A 454 -18.95 -23.65 36.01
C ASN A 454 -19.25 -24.98 35.28
N GLY A 455 -18.40 -26.00 35.42
CA GLY A 455 -18.63 -27.36 34.90
C GLY A 455 -18.63 -27.49 33.37
N ARG A 456 -18.23 -26.42 32.66
CA ARG A 456 -18.07 -26.35 31.21
C ARG A 456 -16.89 -25.42 30.88
N PRO A 457 -16.17 -25.63 29.76
CA PRO A 457 -15.21 -24.64 29.30
C PRO A 457 -15.91 -23.32 28.98
N GLY A 458 -15.41 -22.21 29.54
CA GLY A 458 -15.78 -20.88 29.09
C GLY A 458 -15.42 -20.65 27.61
N PRO A 459 -15.99 -19.60 26.97
CA PRO A 459 -15.57 -19.21 25.63
C PRO A 459 -14.06 -18.87 25.64
N PRO A 460 -13.33 -19.15 24.55
CA PRO A 460 -11.89 -18.90 24.49
C PRO A 460 -11.59 -17.43 24.78
N VAL A 461 -10.62 -17.19 25.66
CA VAL A 461 -10.09 -15.84 25.91
C VAL A 461 -9.43 -15.36 24.63
N ASN A 462 -10.05 -14.35 24.00
CA ASN A 462 -9.43 -13.65 22.88
C ASN A 462 -8.38 -12.70 23.45
N ASP A 463 -7.10 -13.08 23.35
CA ASP A 463 -5.99 -12.12 23.47
C ASP A 463 -6.07 -11.13 22.30
N ALA A 464 -6.82 -10.06 22.53
CA ALA A 464 -7.01 -8.95 21.61
C ALA A 464 -6.18 -7.74 22.06
N THR A 465 -4.87 -7.91 22.14
CA THR A 465 -3.88 -6.83 22.36
C THR A 465 -2.57 -7.11 21.62
N ASP A 466 -2.10 -6.07 20.91
CA ASP A 466 -0.79 -5.84 20.26
C ASP A 466 -0.41 -6.60 18.95
#